data_AF-A0A431W0B9-F1
#
_entry.id   AF-A0A431W0B9-F1
#
_cell.length_a   1.000
_cell.length_b   1.000
_cell.length_c   1.000
_cell.angle_alpha   90.00
_cell.angle_beta   90.00
_cell.angle_gamma   90.00
#
_symmetry.space_group_name_H-M   'P 1'
#
loop_
_entity.id
_entity.type
_entity.pdbx_description
1 polymer ?
#
loop_
_entity_poly.entity_id
_entity_poly.type
_entity_poly.pdbx_seq_one_letter_code
_entity_poly.pdbx_strand_id
1 'polypeptide(L)'
;MSEILESNQSNKDIIRPYIPKGTHPIETGKYLISTNEIDRMYQTVIRWVENRTPGAIIYGRPRLGKTRATSYLINCLPQDFGEKTPIYHVRCRKYKNPNENFFFEDLLNSVGHSIITNGKSNMKRTRLLRFLVERADFSGNNKIIFFIDDAQRMVEIHYDWLMDLYNDLDQYGITLTTILVGQKELVHQRSAFISGEKFQIVGRFMSHEYQFKGIETLNDLRICLTGYDDYCEYPSNSNWSFTKYFFSESFTRGYRLQHSAEDLFRVFVNLRREFGLPQKVEIPMQYVTLTVEYALKRFGNNGLDLPTIEKTHWEEAINNSGYIQSELYQIN
;
A
#
# COMPACT_ATOMS: atom_id res chain seq x y z
N MET A 1 -18.29 -36.18 20.95
CA MET A 1 -17.84 -34.78 21.14
C MET A 1 -17.30 -34.18 19.84
N SER A 2 -16.65 -34.96 18.97
CA SER A 2 -16.29 -34.58 17.59
C SER A 2 -17.51 -34.31 16.68
N GLU A 3 -18.52 -35.20 16.73
CA GLU A 3 -19.87 -35.10 16.10
C GLU A 3 -20.51 -33.70 16.15
N ILE A 4 -20.43 -33.09 17.33
CA ILE A 4 -21.14 -31.85 17.69
C ILE A 4 -20.30 -30.60 17.36
N LEU A 5 -18.98 -30.75 17.26
CA LEU A 5 -18.07 -29.67 16.87
C LEU A 5 -18.03 -29.49 15.35
N GLU A 6 -18.04 -30.59 14.58
CA GLU A 6 -18.11 -30.57 13.11
C GLU A 6 -19.49 -30.10 12.61
N SER A 7 -20.58 -30.53 13.24
CA SER A 7 -21.93 -30.06 12.86
C SER A 7 -22.14 -28.57 13.14
N ASN A 8 -21.57 -28.03 14.23
CA ASN A 8 -21.60 -26.59 14.54
C ASN A 8 -20.68 -25.74 13.65
N GLN A 9 -19.60 -26.30 13.08
CA GLN A 9 -18.80 -25.63 12.06
C GLN A 9 -19.53 -25.61 10.71
N SER A 10 -20.13 -26.74 10.29
CA SER A 10 -20.85 -26.81 9.01
C SER A 10 -22.05 -25.85 8.92
N ASN A 11 -22.70 -25.54 10.06
CA ASN A 11 -23.87 -24.65 10.08
C ASN A 11 -23.49 -23.15 10.08
N LYS A 12 -22.26 -22.80 10.50
CA LYS A 12 -21.75 -21.41 10.47
C LYS A 12 -21.44 -20.94 9.05
N ASP A 13 -21.10 -21.87 8.15
CA ASP A 13 -20.79 -21.55 6.76
C ASP A 13 -22.05 -21.21 5.93
N ILE A 14 -23.24 -21.59 6.42
CA ILE A 14 -24.52 -21.46 5.70
C ILE A 14 -25.29 -20.21 6.15
N ILE A 15 -25.24 -19.86 7.44
CA ILE A 15 -26.04 -18.76 8.01
C ILE A 15 -25.25 -17.45 7.96
N ARG A 16 -25.84 -16.42 7.33
CA ARG A 16 -25.27 -15.07 7.25
C ARG A 16 -24.99 -14.51 8.65
N PRO A 17 -23.75 -14.10 8.96
CA PRO A 17 -23.41 -13.59 10.28
C PRO A 17 -24.11 -12.26 10.55
N TYR A 18 -24.56 -12.07 11.78
CA TYR A 18 -25.01 -10.75 12.23
C TYR A 18 -23.81 -9.84 12.45
N ILE A 19 -23.80 -8.69 11.79
CA ILE A 19 -22.72 -7.69 11.87
C ILE A 19 -23.35 -6.34 12.18
N PRO A 20 -22.95 -5.67 13.29
CA PRO A 20 -23.47 -4.36 13.62
C PRO A 20 -23.21 -3.34 12.50
N LYS A 21 -24.21 -2.49 12.22
CA LYS A 21 -24.09 -1.42 11.23
C LYS A 21 -22.91 -0.50 11.55
N GLY A 22 -22.12 -0.17 10.54
CA GLY A 22 -20.91 0.65 10.62
C GLY A 22 -19.64 -0.11 11.01
N THR A 23 -19.70 -1.43 11.18
CA THR A 23 -18.53 -2.22 11.66
C THR A 23 -17.93 -3.15 10.61
N HIS A 24 -18.64 -3.44 9.52
CA HIS A 24 -18.10 -4.28 8.46
C HIS A 24 -16.87 -3.59 7.81
N PRO A 25 -15.81 -4.30 7.40
CA PRO A 25 -14.65 -3.68 6.76
C PRO A 25 -14.97 -2.81 5.52
N ILE A 26 -15.93 -3.23 4.69
CA ILE A 26 -16.52 -2.43 3.58
C ILE A 26 -17.14 -1.09 4.04
N GLU A 27 -17.61 -1.00 5.28
CA GLU A 27 -18.18 0.23 5.84
C GLU A 27 -17.12 1.10 6.53
N THR A 28 -16.10 0.47 7.12
CA THR A 28 -15.02 1.17 7.85
C THR A 28 -13.83 1.56 6.96
N GLY A 29 -13.70 0.96 5.78
CA GLY A 29 -12.54 1.08 4.88
C GLY A 29 -11.28 0.35 5.37
N LYS A 30 -11.37 -0.43 6.45
CA LYS A 30 -10.23 -1.12 7.08
C LYS A 30 -10.07 -2.56 6.59
N TYR A 31 -9.62 -2.70 5.35
CA TYR A 31 -9.25 -3.99 4.75
C TYR A 31 -8.13 -3.79 3.72
N LEU A 32 -7.47 -4.87 3.32
CA LEU A 32 -6.47 -4.88 2.25
C LEU A 32 -6.99 -5.75 1.11
N ILE A 33 -6.73 -5.32 -0.12
CA ILE A 33 -7.03 -6.09 -1.33
C ILE A 33 -5.70 -6.42 -2.00
N SER A 34 -5.51 -7.70 -2.29
CA SER A 34 -4.38 -8.15 -3.10
C SER A 34 -4.52 -7.62 -4.52
N THR A 35 -3.43 -7.12 -5.09
CA THR A 35 -3.38 -6.67 -6.48
C THR A 35 -2.10 -7.19 -7.14
N ASN A 36 -2.14 -7.39 -8.46
CA ASN A 36 -0.95 -7.75 -9.23
C ASN A 36 0.19 -6.74 -9.04
N GLU A 37 -0.15 -5.47 -8.84
CA GLU A 37 0.86 -4.43 -8.67
C GLU A 37 1.61 -4.57 -7.34
N ILE A 38 0.93 -5.01 -6.27
CA ILE A 38 1.60 -5.30 -4.99
C ILE A 38 2.59 -6.46 -5.17
N ASP A 39 2.20 -7.53 -5.88
CA ASP A 39 3.10 -8.65 -6.17
C ASP A 39 4.29 -8.22 -7.05
N ARG A 40 4.05 -7.48 -8.14
CA ARG A 40 5.12 -6.93 -8.99
C ARG A 40 6.10 -6.04 -8.20
N MET A 41 5.58 -5.20 -7.29
CA MET A 41 6.38 -4.37 -6.40
C MET A 41 7.19 -5.23 -5.43
N TYR A 42 6.55 -6.22 -4.80
CA TYR A 42 7.18 -7.16 -3.86
C TYR A 42 8.34 -7.92 -4.50
N GLN A 43 8.13 -8.54 -5.66
CA GLN A 43 9.20 -9.22 -6.42
C GLN A 43 10.35 -8.28 -6.78
N THR A 44 10.05 -7.01 -7.06
CA THR A 44 11.09 -6.01 -7.36
C THR A 44 11.89 -5.64 -6.12
N VAL A 45 11.22 -5.45 -4.99
CA VAL A 45 11.86 -5.12 -3.71
C VAL A 45 12.72 -6.28 -3.21
N ILE A 46 12.26 -7.53 -3.33
CA ILE A 46 13.07 -8.72 -3.01
C ILE A 46 14.39 -8.65 -3.77
N ARG A 47 14.34 -8.48 -5.10
CA ARG A 47 15.55 -8.39 -5.93
C ARG A 47 16.48 -7.26 -5.49
N TRP A 48 15.96 -6.10 -5.10
CA TRP A 48 16.79 -5.00 -4.61
C TRP A 48 17.50 -5.34 -3.29
N VAL A 49 16.78 -5.96 -2.34
CA VAL A 49 17.34 -6.33 -1.04
C VAL A 49 18.33 -7.50 -1.15
N GLU A 50 18.07 -8.47 -2.03
CA GLU A 50 18.98 -9.59 -2.31
C GLU A 50 20.29 -9.11 -2.94
N ASN A 51 20.20 -8.20 -3.92
CA ASN A 51 21.35 -7.62 -4.61
C ASN A 51 22.07 -6.53 -3.80
N ARG A 52 21.67 -6.30 -2.55
CA ARG A 52 22.23 -5.26 -1.66
C ARG A 52 22.21 -3.87 -2.30
N THR A 53 21.13 -3.56 -3.03
CA THR A 53 20.91 -2.23 -3.59
C THR A 53 20.89 -1.22 -2.43
N PRO A 54 21.70 -0.14 -2.47
CA PRO A 54 21.79 0.82 -1.37
C PRO A 54 20.50 1.64 -1.23
N GLY A 55 19.84 1.96 -2.35
CA GLY A 55 18.53 2.59 -2.30
C GLY A 55 17.85 2.74 -3.64
N ALA A 56 16.53 2.88 -3.58
CA ALA A 56 15.64 2.88 -4.73
C ALA A 56 14.44 3.81 -4.52
N ILE A 57 13.79 4.18 -5.62
CA ILE A 57 12.56 4.98 -5.63
C ILE A 57 11.37 4.11 -6.03
N ILE A 58 10.29 4.20 -5.28
CA ILE A 58 8.96 3.74 -5.68
C ILE A 58 8.07 4.97 -5.85
N TYR A 59 7.67 5.27 -7.08
CA TYR A 59 6.88 6.47 -7.38
C TYR A 59 5.59 6.12 -8.11
N GLY A 60 4.59 6.97 -7.99
CA GLY A 60 3.32 6.81 -8.70
C GLY A 60 2.36 7.95 -8.39
N ARG A 61 1.24 8.00 -9.11
CA ARG A 61 0.21 9.03 -8.85
C ARG A 61 -0.34 8.91 -7.41
N PRO A 62 -0.94 9.97 -6.86
CA PRO A 62 -1.69 9.88 -5.61
C PRO A 62 -2.76 8.79 -5.67
N ARG A 63 -3.15 8.24 -4.51
CA ARG A 63 -4.31 7.34 -4.35
C ARG A 63 -4.24 5.98 -5.06
N LEU A 64 -3.07 5.61 -5.61
CA LEU A 64 -2.85 4.27 -6.18
C LEU A 64 -2.75 3.17 -5.12
N GLY A 65 -2.52 3.50 -3.85
CA GLY A 65 -2.39 2.52 -2.77
C GLY A 65 -0.95 2.22 -2.32
N LYS A 66 0.04 3.01 -2.75
CA LYS A 66 1.47 2.85 -2.40
C LYS A 66 1.72 2.62 -0.91
N THR A 67 1.18 3.47 -0.02
CA THR A 67 1.36 3.31 1.44
C THR A 67 0.79 1.98 1.97
N ARG A 68 -0.32 1.50 1.39
CA ARG A 68 -0.91 0.20 1.74
C ARG A 68 -0.04 -0.94 1.22
N ALA A 69 0.47 -0.82 0.00
CA ALA A 69 1.42 -1.78 -0.58
C ALA A 69 2.70 -1.86 0.27
N THR A 70 3.30 -0.73 0.64
CA THR A 70 4.43 -0.67 1.58
C THR A 70 4.12 -1.38 2.89
N SER A 71 2.95 -1.13 3.48
CA SER A 71 2.55 -1.79 4.74
C SER A 71 2.41 -3.31 4.56
N TYR A 72 1.90 -3.77 3.42
CA TYR A 72 1.85 -5.19 3.07
C TYR A 72 3.26 -5.78 2.96
N LEU A 73 4.15 -5.15 2.19
CA LEU A 73 5.53 -5.60 2.02
C LEU A 73 6.28 -5.71 3.36
N ILE A 74 6.14 -4.73 4.25
CA ILE A 74 6.80 -4.75 5.57
C ILE A 74 6.38 -5.97 6.40
N ASN A 75 5.15 -6.45 6.23
CA ASN A 75 4.67 -7.65 6.93
C ASN A 75 5.09 -8.96 6.25
N CYS A 76 5.36 -8.95 4.93
CA CYS A 76 5.72 -10.16 4.17
C CYS A 76 7.23 -10.39 4.07
N LEU A 77 8.03 -9.33 3.88
CA LEU A 77 9.49 -9.41 3.72
C LEU A 77 10.23 -10.14 4.86
N PRO A 78 9.78 -10.15 6.13
CA PRO A 78 10.41 -10.97 7.16
C PRO A 78 10.41 -12.48 6.83
N GLN A 79 9.45 -12.97 6.04
CA GLN A 79 9.42 -14.38 5.62
C GLN A 79 10.58 -14.72 4.67
N ASP A 80 11.04 -13.76 3.87
CA ASP A 80 12.12 -13.95 2.91
C ASP A 80 13.51 -13.70 3.52
N PHE A 81 13.61 -12.69 4.39
CA PHE A 81 14.89 -12.21 4.92
C PHE A 81 15.17 -12.62 6.37
N GLY A 82 14.19 -13.23 7.03
CA GLY A 82 14.21 -13.67 8.42
C GLY A 82 13.31 -12.82 9.31
N GLU A 83 12.55 -13.47 10.19
CA GLU A 83 11.51 -12.86 11.06
C GLU A 83 12.01 -11.70 11.93
N LYS A 84 13.32 -11.65 12.17
CA LYS A 84 13.97 -10.61 12.99
C LYS A 84 14.58 -9.47 12.17
N THR A 85 14.45 -9.49 10.84
CA THR A 85 15.03 -8.47 9.96
C THR A 85 14.46 -7.09 10.33
N PRO A 86 15.32 -6.09 10.60
CA PRO A 86 14.89 -4.74 10.88
C PRO A 86 14.31 -4.05 9.62
N ILE A 87 12.99 -4.00 9.52
CA ILE A 87 12.25 -3.34 8.44
C ILE A 87 11.35 -2.26 9.04
N TYR A 88 11.53 -1.01 8.59
CA TYR A 88 10.89 0.15 9.21
C TYR A 88 10.12 1.01 8.21
N HIS A 89 8.95 1.47 8.65
CA HIS A 89 8.14 2.45 7.93
C HIS A 89 8.41 3.85 8.48
N VAL A 90 9.13 4.67 7.72
CA VAL A 90 9.41 6.06 8.03
C VAL A 90 8.42 6.94 7.28
N ARG A 91 7.76 7.89 7.96
CA ARG A 91 6.83 8.82 7.31
C ARG A 91 7.42 10.24 7.33
N CYS A 92 7.59 10.85 6.17
CA CYS A 92 8.05 12.22 6.08
C CYS A 92 6.97 13.22 6.53
N ARG A 93 7.25 13.96 7.60
CA ARG A 93 6.40 15.06 8.07
C ARG A 93 6.74 16.36 7.34
N LYS A 94 5.76 17.26 7.28
CA LYS A 94 5.94 18.59 6.69
C LYS A 94 6.41 19.55 7.78
N TYR A 95 7.60 20.11 7.60
CA TYR A 95 8.14 21.18 8.42
C TYR A 95 8.31 22.46 7.59
N LYS A 96 8.27 23.62 8.26
CA LYS A 96 8.50 24.92 7.60
C LYS A 96 9.94 25.01 7.08
N ASN A 97 10.89 24.59 7.91
CA ASN A 97 12.31 24.53 7.60
C ASN A 97 12.86 23.16 8.02
N PRO A 98 13.84 22.60 7.29
CA PRO A 98 14.58 21.41 7.73
C PRO A 98 15.20 21.64 9.11
N ASN A 99 15.08 20.65 10.00
CA ASN A 99 15.69 20.69 11.31
C ASN A 99 16.20 19.29 11.69
N GLU A 100 17.50 19.22 11.99
CA GLU A 100 18.17 17.95 12.26
C GLU A 100 17.60 17.24 13.50
N ASN A 101 17.19 18.00 14.53
CA ASN A 101 16.56 17.41 15.71
C ASN A 101 15.23 16.73 15.35
N PHE A 102 14.36 17.40 14.59
CA PHE A 102 13.08 16.83 14.19
C PHE A 102 13.25 15.64 13.24
N PHE A 103 14.26 15.69 12.36
CA PHE A 103 14.59 14.57 11.48
C PHE A 103 14.93 13.30 12.27
N PHE A 104 15.84 13.39 13.24
CA PHE A 104 16.19 12.22 14.05
C PHE A 104 15.11 11.82 15.06
N GLU A 105 14.28 12.76 15.54
CA GLU A 105 13.09 12.42 16.33
C GLU A 105 12.09 11.61 15.52
N ASP A 106 11.81 12.00 14.28
CA ASP A 106 10.89 11.29 13.41
C ASP A 106 11.40 9.88 13.10
N LEU A 107 12.71 9.73 12.83
CA LEU A 107 13.33 8.41 12.66
C LEU A 107 13.27 7.56 13.92
N LEU A 108 13.63 8.10 15.09
CA LEU A 108 13.54 7.39 16.38
C LEU A 108 12.11 6.93 16.68
N ASN A 109 11.13 7.78 16.39
CA ASN A 109 9.72 7.44 16.52
C ASN A 109 9.32 6.32 15.55
N SER A 110 9.76 6.39 14.29
CA SER A 110 9.44 5.38 13.27
C SER A 110 10.07 4.01 13.54
N VAL A 111 11.25 3.96 14.16
CA VAL A 111 11.88 2.69 14.55
C VAL A 111 11.35 2.14 15.90
N GLY A 112 10.46 2.87 16.56
CA GLY A 112 9.85 2.47 17.83
C GLY A 112 10.77 2.64 19.04
N HIS A 113 11.71 3.58 19.00
CA HIS A 113 12.60 3.86 20.14
C HIS A 113 11.83 4.60 21.25
N SER A 114 12.03 4.22 22.51
CA SER A 114 11.30 4.82 23.66
C SER A 114 11.72 6.26 23.99
N ILE A 115 13.01 6.57 23.84
CA ILE A 115 13.59 7.90 24.11
C ILE A 115 13.74 8.70 22.80
N ILE A 116 12.70 9.45 22.44
CA ILE A 116 12.62 10.17 21.16
C ILE A 116 13.21 11.57 21.26
N THR A 117 12.66 12.41 22.15
CA THR A 117 12.91 13.87 22.16
C THR A 117 14.13 14.31 22.97
N ASN A 118 14.67 13.45 23.84
CA ASN A 118 15.72 13.83 24.76
C ASN A 118 17.08 14.07 24.07
N GLY A 119 17.73 15.18 24.40
CA GLY A 119 19.08 15.54 23.95
C GLY A 119 19.13 16.34 22.64
N LYS A 120 20.36 16.71 22.25
CA LYS A 120 20.67 17.41 20.98
C LYS A 120 20.68 16.43 19.79
N SER A 121 20.79 16.96 18.57
CA SER A 121 20.67 16.19 17.32
C SER A 121 21.73 15.09 17.22
N ASN A 122 22.99 15.41 17.54
CA ASN A 122 24.09 14.44 17.59
C ASN A 122 23.83 13.26 18.56
N MET A 123 23.23 13.52 19.73
CA MET A 123 22.87 12.50 20.70
C MET A 123 21.75 11.61 20.17
N LYS A 124 20.77 12.19 19.46
CA LYS A 124 19.67 11.46 18.82
C LYS A 124 20.16 10.60 17.66
N ARG A 125 21.07 11.12 16.81
CA ARG A 125 21.74 10.36 15.75
C ARG A 125 22.49 9.17 16.33
N THR A 126 23.33 9.39 17.34
CA THR A 126 24.10 8.32 18.01
C THR A 126 23.17 7.27 18.62
N ARG A 127 22.05 7.69 19.21
CA ARG A 127 21.04 6.78 19.77
C ARG A 127 20.39 5.93 18.68
N LEU A 128 19.97 6.55 17.59
CA LEU A 128 19.39 5.85 16.44
C LEU A 128 20.39 4.84 15.88
N LEU A 129 21.64 5.25 15.64
CA LEU A 129 22.71 4.38 15.16
C LEU A 129 22.88 3.15 16.05
N ARG A 130 23.07 3.35 17.37
CA ARG A 130 23.25 2.22 18.31
C ARG A 130 22.06 1.27 18.33
N PHE A 131 20.85 1.82 18.30
CA PHE A 131 19.63 1.02 18.23
C PHE A 131 19.59 0.18 16.95
N LEU A 132 19.91 0.78 15.80
CA LEU A 132 19.94 0.09 14.51
C LEU A 132 21.02 -1.01 14.47
N VAL A 133 22.21 -0.74 15.01
CA VAL A 133 23.30 -1.73 15.15
C VAL A 133 22.83 -2.92 15.99
N GLU A 134 22.26 -2.67 17.17
CA GLU A 134 21.74 -3.74 18.05
C GLU A 134 20.68 -4.60 17.34
N ARG A 135 19.79 -3.98 16.56
CA ARG A 135 18.74 -4.68 15.81
C ARG A 135 19.31 -5.50 14.65
N ALA A 136 20.29 -4.97 13.94
CA ALA A 136 21.00 -5.70 12.89
C ALA A 136 21.73 -6.92 13.45
N ASP A 137 22.46 -6.75 14.56
CA ASP A 137 23.16 -7.84 15.25
C ASP A 137 22.18 -8.93 15.71
N PHE A 138 21.05 -8.54 16.32
CA PHE A 138 20.03 -9.48 16.77
C PHE A 138 19.37 -10.27 15.62
N SER A 139 19.30 -9.68 14.43
CA SER A 139 18.74 -10.33 13.24
C SER A 139 19.70 -11.31 12.57
N GLY A 140 21.01 -11.14 12.77
CA GLY A 140 22.06 -12.01 12.22
C GLY A 140 22.32 -11.85 10.72
N ASN A 141 21.64 -10.95 10.02
CA ASN A 141 21.80 -10.75 8.57
C ASN A 141 22.45 -9.40 8.19
N ASN A 142 22.79 -8.55 9.17
CA ASN A 142 23.41 -7.23 8.99
C ASN A 142 22.70 -6.35 7.95
N LYS A 143 21.37 -6.48 7.83
CA LYS A 143 20.55 -5.70 6.90
C LYS A 143 19.58 -4.83 7.68
N ILE A 144 19.34 -3.64 7.16
CA ILE A 144 18.28 -2.75 7.63
C ILE A 144 17.56 -2.20 6.41
N ILE A 145 16.23 -2.26 6.42
CA ILE A 145 15.40 -1.81 5.30
C ILE A 145 14.52 -0.67 5.78
N PHE A 146 14.67 0.51 5.17
CA PHE A 146 13.79 1.66 5.40
C PHE A 146 12.86 1.85 4.23
N PHE A 147 11.56 1.90 4.49
CA PHE A 147 10.58 2.48 3.57
C PHE A 147 10.26 3.89 4.03
N ILE A 148 10.70 4.89 3.26
CA ILE A 148 10.46 6.30 3.56
C ILE A 148 9.28 6.79 2.72
N ASP A 149 8.09 6.90 3.31
CA ASP A 149 6.87 7.34 2.65
C ASP A 149 6.74 8.88 2.63
N ASP A 150 6.06 9.39 1.61
CA ASP A 150 6.01 10.82 1.26
C ASP A 150 7.41 11.45 1.04
N ALA A 151 8.36 10.68 0.51
CA ALA A 151 9.77 11.10 0.37
C ALA A 151 9.97 12.31 -0.56
N GLN A 152 9.00 12.66 -1.43
CA GLN A 152 9.04 13.91 -2.21
C GLN A 152 9.11 15.17 -1.32
N ARG A 153 8.83 15.05 -0.01
CA ARG A 153 8.99 16.13 0.96
C ARG A 153 10.42 16.31 1.45
N MET A 154 11.31 15.34 1.21
CA MET A 154 12.72 15.48 1.54
C MET A 154 13.38 16.52 0.63
N VAL A 155 14.38 17.19 1.19
CA VAL A 155 15.21 18.18 0.52
C VAL A 155 16.67 17.75 0.70
N GLU A 156 17.60 18.34 -0.04
CA GLU A 156 19.03 17.94 -0.07
C GLU A 156 19.62 17.66 1.32
N ILE A 157 19.45 18.59 2.27
CA ILE A 157 20.02 18.44 3.62
C ILE A 157 19.48 17.22 4.41
N HIS A 158 18.26 16.75 4.11
CA HIS A 158 17.74 15.53 4.72
C HIS A 158 18.48 14.28 4.21
N TYR A 159 18.91 14.29 2.94
CA TYR A 159 19.72 13.22 2.37
C TYR A 159 21.14 13.24 2.92
N ASP A 160 21.70 14.42 3.21
CA ASP A 160 23.01 14.54 3.87
C ASP A 160 22.98 13.91 5.27
N TRP A 161 21.96 14.22 6.09
CA TRP A 161 21.81 13.59 7.42
C TRP A 161 21.58 12.08 7.34
N LEU A 162 20.85 11.60 6.32
CA LEU A 162 20.68 10.17 6.08
C LEU A 162 21.98 9.51 5.58
N MET A 163 22.80 10.24 4.84
CA MET A 163 24.09 9.78 4.35
C MET A 163 25.09 9.60 5.49
N ASP A 164 25.10 10.50 6.48
CA ASP A 164 25.88 10.32 7.70
C ASP A 164 25.50 8.99 8.40
N LEU A 165 24.20 8.74 8.59
CA LEU A 165 23.72 7.48 9.18
C LEU A 165 24.10 6.26 8.33
N TYR A 166 23.97 6.37 7.00
CA TYR A 166 24.35 5.32 6.06
C TYR A 166 25.83 4.96 6.21
N ASN A 167 26.71 5.96 6.21
CA ASN A 167 28.16 5.76 6.32
C ASN A 167 28.54 5.21 7.72
N ASP A 168 27.88 5.69 8.78
CA ASP A 168 28.09 5.17 10.13
C ASP A 168 27.72 3.67 10.21
N LEU A 169 26.59 3.25 9.63
CA LEU A 169 26.18 1.83 9.60
C LEU A 169 27.13 0.95 8.75
N ASP A 170 27.62 1.48 7.63
CA ASP A 170 28.57 0.78 6.77
C ASP A 170 29.89 0.46 7.51
N GLN A 171 30.35 1.33 8.41
CA GLN A 171 31.51 1.06 9.28
C GLN A 171 31.29 -0.13 10.23
N TYR A 172 30.05 -0.44 10.57
CA TYR A 172 29.67 -1.64 11.33
C TYR A 172 29.44 -2.88 10.42
N GLY A 173 29.64 -2.75 9.11
CA GLY A 173 29.34 -3.81 8.13
C GLY A 173 27.85 -4.05 7.93
N ILE A 174 27.01 -3.07 8.25
CA ILE A 174 25.55 -3.15 8.13
C ILE A 174 25.10 -2.48 6.84
N THR A 175 24.37 -3.24 6.00
CA THR A 175 23.78 -2.73 4.76
C THR A 175 22.45 -2.03 5.06
N LEU A 176 22.41 -0.71 4.88
CA LEU A 176 21.16 0.06 4.88
C LEU A 176 20.60 0.14 3.45
N THR A 177 19.42 -0.45 3.22
CA THR A 177 18.66 -0.29 1.98
C THR A 177 17.52 0.70 2.21
N THR A 178 17.56 1.85 1.55
CA THR A 178 16.51 2.88 1.65
C THR A 178 15.61 2.87 0.41
N ILE A 179 14.33 2.60 0.60
CA ILE A 179 13.29 2.64 -0.43
C ILE A 179 12.44 3.88 -0.23
N LEU A 180 12.65 4.89 -1.08
CA LEU A 180 11.92 6.15 -1.08
C LEU A 180 10.59 5.97 -1.79
N VAL A 181 9.48 6.09 -1.07
CA VAL A 181 8.12 5.94 -1.60
C VAL A 181 7.47 7.32 -1.71
N GLY A 182 6.92 7.64 -2.88
CA GLY A 182 6.31 8.95 -3.07
C GLY A 182 5.66 9.19 -4.42
N GLN A 183 5.54 10.46 -4.76
CA GLN A 183 4.91 10.94 -6.00
C GLN A 183 5.94 11.14 -7.12
N LYS A 184 5.51 11.55 -8.32
CA LYS A 184 6.38 11.70 -9.50
C LYS A 184 7.50 12.73 -9.29
N GLU A 185 7.28 13.66 -8.37
CA GLU A 185 8.24 14.64 -7.87
C GLU A 185 9.56 14.00 -7.41
N LEU A 186 9.55 12.75 -6.92
CA LEU A 186 10.79 12.02 -6.60
C LEU A 186 11.67 11.79 -7.82
N VAL A 187 11.08 11.49 -8.99
CA VAL A 187 11.83 11.32 -10.24
C VAL A 187 12.38 12.65 -10.72
N HIS A 188 11.63 13.74 -10.52
CA HIS A 188 12.11 15.09 -10.80
C HIS A 188 13.25 15.50 -9.86
N GLN A 189 13.17 15.17 -8.57
CA GLN A 189 14.24 15.37 -7.60
C GLN A 189 15.51 14.59 -7.99
N ARG A 190 15.35 13.31 -8.35
CA ARG A 190 16.46 12.48 -8.87
C ARG A 190 17.12 13.15 -10.07
N SER A 191 16.33 13.61 -11.03
CA SER A 191 16.83 14.30 -12.22
C SER A 191 17.58 15.59 -11.87
N ALA A 192 17.06 16.37 -10.93
CA ALA A 192 17.71 17.59 -10.45
C ALA A 192 19.04 17.29 -9.74
N PHE A 193 19.11 16.22 -8.93
CA PHE A 193 20.35 15.79 -8.29
C PHE A 193 21.40 15.30 -9.28
N ILE A 194 20.99 14.60 -10.35
CA ILE A 194 21.91 14.19 -11.43
C ILE A 194 22.47 15.44 -12.14
N SER A 195 21.61 16.37 -12.53
CA SER A 195 22.02 17.61 -13.20
C SER A 195 22.88 18.52 -12.31
N GLY A 196 22.67 18.49 -11.00
CA GLY A 196 23.47 19.19 -10.00
C GLY A 196 24.71 18.42 -9.52
N GLU A 197 25.07 17.33 -10.21
CA GLU A 197 26.24 16.49 -9.93
C GLU A 197 26.27 15.90 -8.50
N LYS A 198 25.10 15.73 -7.87
CA LYS A 198 24.92 15.14 -6.53
C LYS A 198 24.90 13.61 -6.59
N PHE A 199 25.87 13.03 -7.29
CA PHE A 199 25.94 11.58 -7.54
C PHE A 199 26.02 10.76 -6.25
N GLN A 200 26.58 11.31 -5.18
CA GLN A 200 26.65 10.68 -3.86
C GLN A 200 25.27 10.40 -3.25
N ILE A 201 24.28 11.27 -3.50
CA ILE A 201 22.88 11.09 -3.05
C ILE A 201 22.20 10.08 -3.96
N VAL A 202 22.35 10.25 -5.28
CA VAL A 202 21.70 9.39 -6.29
C VAL A 202 22.16 7.94 -6.13
N GLY A 203 23.46 7.71 -6.01
CA GLY A 203 24.03 6.37 -5.87
C GLY A 203 23.58 5.64 -4.60
N ARG A 204 23.35 6.36 -3.49
CA ARG A 204 22.94 5.77 -2.21
C ARG A 204 21.43 5.58 -2.08
N PHE A 205 20.62 6.48 -2.62
CA PHE A 205 19.18 6.52 -2.31
C PHE A 205 18.26 6.39 -3.53
N MET A 206 18.80 6.57 -4.75
CA MET A 206 18.00 6.71 -5.97
C MET A 206 18.58 5.92 -7.16
N SER A 207 19.27 4.82 -6.86
CA SER A 207 19.99 4.03 -7.86
C SER A 207 19.05 3.26 -8.79
N HIS A 208 17.88 2.86 -8.27
CA HIS A 208 16.85 2.13 -8.99
C HIS A 208 15.51 2.84 -8.87
N GLU A 209 14.60 2.54 -9.80
CA GLU A 209 13.24 3.07 -9.78
C GLU A 209 12.21 2.00 -10.11
N TYR A 210 11.04 2.13 -9.51
CA TYR A 210 9.85 1.34 -9.81
C TYR A 210 8.65 2.27 -9.86
N GLN A 211 7.94 2.26 -10.98
CA GLN A 211 6.70 2.99 -11.11
C GLN A 211 5.55 2.12 -10.58
N PHE A 212 4.99 2.48 -9.44
CA PHE A 212 3.78 1.89 -8.91
C PHE A 212 2.56 2.43 -9.67
N LYS A 213 1.73 1.52 -10.18
CA LYS A 213 0.62 1.82 -11.07
C LYS A 213 -0.76 1.51 -10.47
N GLY A 214 -1.78 2.13 -11.04
CA GLY A 214 -3.18 1.74 -10.81
C GLY A 214 -3.59 0.51 -11.64
N ILE A 215 -4.90 0.31 -11.75
CA ILE A 215 -5.48 -0.70 -12.63
C ILE A 215 -5.38 -0.21 -14.09
N GLU A 216 -4.54 -0.86 -14.89
CA GLU A 216 -4.38 -0.56 -16.33
C GLU A 216 -5.16 -1.53 -17.22
N THR A 217 -5.40 -2.77 -16.76
CA THR A 217 -6.00 -3.84 -17.57
C THR A 217 -7.23 -4.47 -16.93
N LEU A 218 -8.05 -5.13 -17.76
CA LEU A 218 -9.16 -5.97 -17.31
C LEU A 218 -8.69 -7.06 -16.32
N ASN A 219 -7.51 -7.63 -16.55
CA ASN A 219 -6.98 -8.68 -15.68
C ASN A 219 -6.62 -8.13 -14.29
N ASP A 220 -6.04 -6.93 -14.21
CA ASP A 220 -5.75 -6.29 -12.93
C ASP A 220 -7.04 -6.05 -12.13
N LEU A 221 -8.10 -5.59 -12.80
CA LEU A 221 -9.40 -5.40 -12.15
C LEU A 221 -10.00 -6.74 -11.69
N ARG A 222 -9.98 -7.77 -12.54
CA ARG A 222 -10.54 -9.08 -12.20
C ARG A 222 -9.88 -9.67 -10.95
N ILE A 223 -8.56 -9.59 -10.85
CA ILE A 223 -7.81 -10.08 -9.68
C ILE A 223 -8.16 -9.27 -8.43
N CYS A 224 -8.29 -7.94 -8.56
CA CYS A 224 -8.78 -7.10 -7.48
C CYS A 224 -10.18 -7.53 -7.00
N LEU A 225 -11.11 -7.81 -7.91
CA LEU A 225 -12.48 -8.23 -7.56
C LEU A 225 -12.51 -9.64 -6.94
N THR A 226 -11.64 -10.55 -7.40
CA THR A 226 -11.45 -11.88 -6.79
C THR A 226 -11.04 -11.74 -5.31
N GLY A 227 -10.30 -10.68 -4.96
CA GLY A 227 -10.01 -10.29 -3.58
C GLY A 227 -11.24 -10.27 -2.66
N TYR A 228 -12.37 -9.74 -3.14
CA TYR A 228 -13.62 -9.64 -2.39
C TYR A 228 -14.38 -10.97 -2.31
N ASP A 229 -14.14 -11.85 -3.28
CA ASP A 229 -14.82 -13.13 -3.44
C ASP A 229 -14.21 -14.22 -2.56
N ASP A 230 -12.87 -14.30 -2.51
CA ASP A 230 -12.16 -15.48 -2.01
C ASP A 230 -11.19 -15.18 -0.85
N TYR A 231 -10.65 -13.96 -0.75
CA TYR A 231 -9.56 -13.66 0.19
C TYR A 231 -9.96 -12.73 1.34
N CYS A 232 -10.89 -11.82 1.10
CA CYS A 232 -11.42 -10.92 2.12
C CYS A 232 -12.59 -11.57 2.83
N GLU A 233 -12.46 -11.72 4.15
CA GLU A 233 -13.43 -12.41 4.97
C GLU A 233 -13.74 -11.64 6.25
N TYR A 234 -15.01 -11.62 6.66
CA TYR A 234 -15.41 -11.03 7.93
C TYR A 234 -16.75 -11.59 8.45
N PRO A 235 -16.83 -12.02 9.73
CA PRO A 235 -15.77 -12.05 10.74
C PRO A 235 -14.60 -12.96 10.36
N SER A 236 -13.42 -12.76 10.96
CA SER A 236 -12.26 -13.59 10.64
C SER A 236 -12.51 -15.08 10.95
N ASN A 237 -12.10 -15.97 10.04
CA ASN A 237 -12.30 -17.42 10.07
C ASN A 237 -13.77 -17.88 10.10
N SER A 238 -14.67 -17.11 9.48
CA SER A 238 -16.07 -17.42 9.26
C SER A 238 -16.40 -18.02 7.88
N ASN A 239 -15.47 -18.04 6.92
CA ASN A 239 -15.74 -18.36 5.51
C ASN A 239 -16.84 -17.46 4.87
N TRP A 240 -17.07 -16.28 5.44
CA TRP A 240 -17.94 -15.24 4.87
C TRP A 240 -17.11 -14.20 4.17
N SER A 241 -16.93 -14.40 2.86
CA SER A 241 -16.30 -13.39 2.04
C SER A 241 -17.16 -12.14 1.91
N PHE A 242 -16.55 -11.01 1.54
CA PHE A 242 -17.28 -9.76 1.41
C PHE A 242 -18.39 -9.88 0.37
N THR A 243 -18.13 -10.50 -0.79
CA THR A 243 -19.17 -10.72 -1.79
C THR A 243 -20.28 -11.62 -1.25
N LYS A 244 -19.93 -12.73 -0.57
CA LYS A 244 -20.91 -13.64 0.03
C LYS A 244 -21.77 -12.93 1.08
N TYR A 245 -21.20 -12.04 1.88
CA TYR A 245 -21.94 -11.28 2.89
C TYR A 245 -22.96 -10.30 2.29
N PHE A 246 -22.64 -9.66 1.17
CA PHE A 246 -23.52 -8.67 0.53
C PHE A 246 -24.43 -9.25 -0.57
N PHE A 247 -24.12 -10.42 -1.13
CA PHE A 247 -24.91 -11.08 -2.18
C PHE A 247 -25.11 -12.56 -1.87
N SER A 248 -25.59 -12.89 -0.67
CA SER A 248 -25.62 -14.25 -0.12
C SER A 248 -26.32 -15.30 -1.00
N GLU A 249 -27.58 -15.04 -1.40
CA GLU A 249 -28.35 -15.96 -2.24
C GLU A 249 -27.69 -16.13 -3.62
N SER A 250 -27.31 -15.03 -4.27
CA SER A 250 -26.64 -15.06 -5.57
C SER A 250 -25.28 -15.75 -5.52
N PHE A 251 -24.49 -15.53 -4.46
CA PHE A 251 -23.19 -16.16 -4.27
C PHE A 251 -23.31 -17.67 -4.17
N THR A 252 -24.36 -18.16 -3.49
CA THR A 252 -24.71 -19.58 -3.41
C THR A 252 -25.07 -20.16 -4.78
N ARG A 253 -25.66 -19.34 -5.67
CA ARG A 253 -25.92 -19.67 -7.08
C ARG A 253 -24.70 -19.50 -8.00
N GLY A 254 -23.52 -19.22 -7.45
CA GLY A 254 -22.27 -19.07 -8.21
C GLY A 254 -21.95 -17.64 -8.66
N TYR A 255 -22.71 -16.63 -8.22
CA TYR A 255 -22.32 -15.23 -8.45
C TYR A 255 -21.00 -14.92 -7.75
N ARG A 256 -20.12 -14.21 -8.45
CA ARG A 256 -18.84 -13.71 -7.95
C ARG A 256 -18.64 -12.32 -8.51
N LEU A 257 -18.04 -11.44 -7.73
CA LEU A 257 -17.78 -10.06 -8.14
C LEU A 257 -16.82 -10.01 -9.33
N GLN A 258 -15.86 -10.94 -9.41
CA GLN A 258 -14.95 -11.08 -10.55
C GLN A 258 -15.67 -11.30 -11.89
N HIS A 259 -16.90 -11.86 -11.90
CA HIS A 259 -17.69 -12.02 -13.12
C HIS A 259 -18.13 -10.67 -13.71
N SER A 260 -18.23 -9.63 -12.88
CA SER A 260 -18.56 -8.26 -13.29
C SER A 260 -17.35 -7.46 -13.79
N ALA A 261 -16.15 -8.05 -13.82
CA ALA A 261 -14.92 -7.33 -14.16
C ALA A 261 -14.96 -6.68 -15.56
N GLU A 262 -15.51 -7.40 -16.55
CA GLU A 262 -15.58 -6.89 -17.93
C GLU A 262 -16.53 -5.70 -18.05
N ASP A 263 -17.73 -5.83 -17.47
CA ASP A 263 -18.72 -4.75 -17.45
C ASP A 263 -18.21 -3.53 -16.71
N LEU A 264 -17.67 -3.72 -15.49
CA LEU A 264 -17.14 -2.64 -14.68
C LEU A 264 -15.98 -1.92 -15.39
N PHE A 265 -15.02 -2.66 -15.94
CA PHE A 265 -13.90 -2.07 -16.67
C PHE A 265 -14.39 -1.27 -17.88
N ARG A 266 -15.36 -1.83 -18.64
CA ARG A 266 -15.95 -1.16 -19.80
C ARG A 266 -16.67 0.12 -19.41
N VAL A 267 -17.37 0.16 -18.27
CA VAL A 267 -18.00 1.39 -17.77
C VAL A 267 -16.94 2.45 -17.45
N PHE A 268 -15.86 2.09 -16.74
CA PHE A 268 -14.75 3.02 -16.49
C PHE A 268 -14.18 3.60 -17.80
N VAL A 269 -13.94 2.77 -18.81
CA VAL A 269 -13.41 3.20 -20.11
C VAL A 269 -14.39 4.10 -20.86
N ASN A 270 -15.68 3.76 -20.85
CA ASN A 270 -16.71 4.56 -21.53
C ASN A 270 -16.88 5.93 -20.89
N LEU A 271 -16.95 6.01 -19.55
CA LEU A 271 -17.02 7.29 -18.84
C LEU A 271 -15.76 8.13 -19.10
N ARG A 272 -14.57 7.52 -19.15
CA ARG A 272 -13.35 8.26 -19.57
C ARG A 272 -13.49 8.87 -20.96
N ARG A 273 -14.03 8.11 -21.93
CA ARG A 273 -14.24 8.59 -23.30
C ARG A 273 -15.25 9.72 -23.36
N GLU A 274 -16.37 9.58 -22.65
CA GLU A 274 -17.45 10.57 -22.60
C GLU A 274 -16.96 11.94 -22.08
N PHE A 275 -16.11 11.93 -21.06
CA PHE A 275 -15.55 13.15 -20.45
C PHE A 275 -14.22 13.60 -21.07
N GLY A 276 -13.82 13.04 -22.21
CA GLY A 276 -12.62 13.46 -22.94
C GLY A 276 -11.28 13.15 -22.23
N LEU A 277 -11.26 12.18 -21.30
CA LEU A 277 -10.05 11.78 -20.59
C LEU A 277 -9.10 10.97 -21.51
N PRO A 278 -7.78 10.96 -21.24
CA PRO A 278 -6.81 10.22 -22.04
C PRO A 278 -7.14 8.74 -22.21
N GLN A 279 -6.87 8.22 -23.41
CA GLN A 279 -7.11 6.82 -23.78
C GLN A 279 -6.30 5.83 -22.94
N LYS A 280 -5.11 6.23 -22.45
CA LYS A 280 -4.34 5.41 -21.53
C LYS A 280 -5.09 5.32 -20.20
N VAL A 281 -5.58 4.14 -19.88
CA VAL A 281 -6.34 3.85 -18.65
C VAL A 281 -5.37 3.53 -17.53
N GLU A 282 -5.51 4.24 -16.41
CA GLU A 282 -4.90 3.90 -15.15
C GLU A 282 -5.85 4.35 -14.05
N ILE A 283 -6.60 3.42 -13.46
CA ILE A 283 -7.61 3.71 -12.45
C ILE A 283 -6.95 3.61 -11.06
N PRO A 284 -6.90 4.70 -10.27
CA PRO A 284 -6.37 4.63 -8.92
C PRO A 284 -7.19 3.70 -8.03
N MET A 285 -6.52 2.88 -7.22
CA MET A 285 -7.16 1.88 -6.35
C MET A 285 -8.21 2.49 -5.43
N GLN A 286 -8.04 3.73 -4.95
CA GLN A 286 -9.05 4.40 -4.12
C GLN A 286 -10.41 4.48 -4.83
N TYR A 287 -10.44 4.77 -6.13
CA TYR A 287 -11.70 4.90 -6.87
C TYR A 287 -12.32 3.54 -7.15
N VAL A 288 -11.50 2.51 -7.39
CA VAL A 288 -11.98 1.12 -7.50
C VAL A 288 -12.62 0.67 -6.20
N THR A 289 -11.94 0.86 -5.06
CA THR A 289 -12.47 0.45 -3.75
C THR A 289 -13.74 1.22 -3.40
N LEU A 290 -13.79 2.54 -3.63
CA LEU A 290 -14.99 3.34 -3.36
C LEU A 290 -16.18 2.93 -4.24
N THR A 291 -15.94 2.62 -5.51
CA THR A 291 -16.98 2.11 -6.42
C THR A 291 -17.51 0.76 -5.96
N VAL A 292 -16.62 -0.19 -5.62
CA VAL A 292 -17.04 -1.51 -5.12
C VAL A 292 -17.76 -1.40 -3.79
N GLU A 293 -17.24 -0.62 -2.84
CA GLU A 293 -17.88 -0.39 -1.54
C GLU A 293 -19.28 0.21 -1.71
N TYR A 294 -19.43 1.21 -2.56
CA TYR A 294 -20.74 1.79 -2.87
C TYR A 294 -21.68 0.72 -3.40
N ALA A 295 -21.24 -0.07 -4.38
CA ALA A 295 -22.08 -1.07 -5.01
C ALA A 295 -22.50 -2.19 -4.03
N LEU A 296 -21.56 -2.70 -3.21
CA LEU A 296 -21.86 -3.71 -2.19
C LEU A 296 -22.86 -3.18 -1.15
N LYS A 297 -22.65 -1.95 -0.65
CA LYS A 297 -23.53 -1.34 0.37
C LYS A 297 -24.90 -0.99 -0.17
N ARG A 298 -24.98 -0.44 -1.39
CA ARG A 298 -26.21 0.07 -1.99
C ARG A 298 -27.06 -1.02 -2.61
N PHE A 299 -26.45 -1.95 -3.34
CA PHE A 299 -27.16 -2.95 -4.14
C PHE A 299 -27.19 -4.34 -3.51
N GLY A 300 -26.37 -4.61 -2.48
CA GLY A 300 -26.40 -5.87 -1.76
C GLY A 300 -27.54 -6.00 -0.74
N ASN A 301 -27.55 -7.11 0.00
CA ASN A 301 -28.58 -7.52 0.96
C ASN A 301 -28.87 -6.49 2.07
N ASN A 302 -27.95 -5.57 2.36
CA ASN A 302 -28.15 -4.49 3.36
C ASN A 302 -28.73 -3.20 2.75
N GLY A 303 -28.91 -3.16 1.43
CA GLY A 303 -29.41 -2.02 0.66
C GLY A 303 -30.66 -2.41 -0.12
N LEU A 304 -30.54 -2.43 -1.46
CA LEU A 304 -31.65 -2.76 -2.37
C LEU A 304 -31.87 -4.27 -2.59
N ASP A 305 -30.96 -5.12 -2.10
CA ASP A 305 -31.06 -6.58 -2.20
C ASP A 305 -31.24 -7.08 -3.65
N LEU A 306 -30.43 -6.55 -4.56
CA LEU A 306 -30.46 -6.93 -5.96
C LEU A 306 -29.74 -8.26 -6.18
N PRO A 307 -30.20 -9.09 -7.14
CA PRO A 307 -29.56 -10.36 -7.42
C PRO A 307 -28.17 -10.19 -8.06
N THR A 308 -27.95 -9.13 -8.84
CA THR A 308 -26.67 -8.85 -9.52
C THR A 308 -26.44 -7.34 -9.68
N ILE A 309 -25.21 -6.95 -9.99
CA ILE A 309 -24.85 -5.55 -10.26
C ILE A 309 -24.73 -5.34 -11.77
N GLU A 310 -25.78 -4.78 -12.36
CA GLU A 310 -25.82 -4.41 -13.78
C GLU A 310 -25.00 -3.14 -14.12
N LYS A 311 -24.87 -2.86 -15.42
CA LYS A 311 -24.09 -1.73 -15.97
C LYS A 311 -24.50 -0.36 -15.39
N THR A 312 -25.80 -0.08 -15.29
CA THR A 312 -26.33 1.20 -14.76
C THR A 312 -25.95 1.42 -13.30
N HIS A 313 -25.93 0.35 -12.51
CA HIS A 313 -25.47 0.38 -11.12
C HIS A 313 -23.98 0.70 -11.01
N TRP A 314 -23.15 0.20 -11.94
CA TRP A 314 -21.73 0.54 -12.01
C TRP A 314 -21.51 2.00 -12.41
N GLU A 315 -22.30 2.53 -13.35
CA GLU A 315 -22.28 3.95 -13.71
C GLU A 315 -22.59 4.84 -12.49
N GLU A 316 -23.65 4.50 -11.73
CA GLU A 316 -23.99 5.17 -10.46
C GLU A 316 -22.84 5.08 -9.44
N ALA A 317 -22.27 3.90 -9.24
CA ALA A 317 -21.21 3.68 -8.26
C ALA A 317 -19.88 4.38 -8.63
N ILE A 318 -19.55 4.51 -9.91
CA ILE A 318 -18.37 5.26 -10.37
C ILE A 318 -18.58 6.76 -10.23
N ASN A 319 -19.78 7.27 -10.54
CA ASN A 319 -20.10 8.67 -10.33
C ASN A 319 -20.01 9.05 -8.84
N ASN A 320 -20.54 8.20 -7.95
CA ASN A 320 -20.46 8.41 -6.50
C ASN A 320 -19.03 8.31 -5.94
N SER A 321 -18.11 7.59 -6.61
CA SER A 321 -16.72 7.50 -6.14
C SER A 321 -15.91 8.77 -6.40
N GLY A 322 -16.44 9.70 -7.22
CA GLY A 322 -15.77 10.94 -7.58
C GLY A 322 -14.60 10.76 -8.54
N TYR A 323 -14.50 9.58 -9.18
CA TYR A 323 -13.40 9.23 -10.08
C TYR A 323 -13.23 10.23 -11.23
N ILE A 324 -14.30 10.51 -11.98
CA ILE A 324 -14.25 11.38 -13.16
C ILE A 324 -13.82 12.80 -12.77
N GLN A 325 -14.40 13.35 -11.71
CA GLN A 325 -14.02 14.67 -11.21
C GLN A 325 -12.54 14.72 -10.83
N SER A 326 -12.01 13.67 -10.19
CA SER A 326 -10.59 13.61 -9.84
C SER A 326 -9.66 13.48 -11.04
N GLU A 327 -10.06 12.79 -12.11
CA GLU A 327 -9.24 12.68 -13.32
C GLU A 327 -9.21 14.01 -14.08
N LEU A 328 -10.34 14.74 -14.14
CA LEU A 328 -10.41 16.07 -14.76
C LEU A 328 -9.46 17.08 -14.08
N TYR A 329 -9.33 17.05 -12.75
CA TYR A 329 -8.37 17.90 -12.02
C TYR A 329 -6.89 17.57 -12.28
N GLN A 330 -6.57 16.46 -12.94
CA GLN A 330 -5.19 16.10 -13.26
C GLN A 330 -4.78 16.44 -14.69
N ILE A 331 -5.75 16.79 -15.54
CA ILE A 331 -5.52 17.21 -16.93
C ILE A 331 -5.51 18.73 -17.03
N ASN A 332 -6.32 19.40 -16.20
CA ASN A 332 -6.29 20.84 -15.98
C ASN A 332 -5.20 21.21 -14.97
#